data_AF-A0A2A8ZSA2-F1
#
_entry.id   AF-A0A2A8ZSA2-F1
#
_cell.length_a   1.000
_cell.length_b   1.000
_cell.length_c   1.000
_cell.angle_alpha   90.00
_cell.angle_beta   90.00
_cell.angle_gamma   90.00
#
_symmetry.space_group_name_H-M   'P 1'
#
loop_
_entity.id
_entity.type
_entity.pdbx_description
1 polymer ?
#
loop_
_entity_poly.entity_id
_entity_poly.type
_entity_poly.pdbx_seq_one_letter_code
_entity_poly.pdbx_strand_id
1 'polypeptide(L)'
;KKDRKSYTTNVVNGNIMLLNGHIKLPKLKMVRIKQHREIPQDHIIKSCTISMTPTGKYYVSILTAYEKEIVQKEVETVVGLDFAMNQLYVSSEDERANYPKFYREMLDRLAKAQRVLSRRTKGSMRWNKQRIRVAKLH
;
A
#
# COMPACT_ATOMS: atom_id res chain seq x y z
N LYS A 1 20.71 -2.74 -10.24
CA LYS A 1 19.52 -2.92 -11.13
C LYS A 1 18.30 -2.58 -10.29
N LYS A 2 17.39 -1.66 -10.69
CA LYS A 2 16.23 -1.31 -9.84
C LYS A 2 15.35 -2.56 -9.64
N ASP A 3 15.27 -3.06 -8.41
CA ASP A 3 14.51 -4.29 -8.07
C ASP A 3 13.00 -4.13 -8.28
N ARG A 4 12.51 -2.88 -8.31
CA ARG A 4 11.11 -2.56 -8.52
C ARG A 4 10.90 -1.92 -9.89
N LYS A 5 10.08 -2.55 -10.73
CA LYS A 5 9.62 -1.97 -11.99
C LYS A 5 8.55 -0.91 -11.68
N SER A 6 8.97 0.35 -11.67
CA SER A 6 8.06 1.48 -11.43
C SER A 6 8.38 2.68 -12.30
N TYR A 7 7.34 3.45 -12.62
CA TYR A 7 7.39 4.70 -13.36
C TYR A 7 6.59 5.75 -12.60
N THR A 8 7.22 6.88 -12.31
CA THR A 8 6.58 8.02 -11.64
C THR A 8 6.52 9.20 -12.61
N THR A 9 5.40 9.89 -12.59
CA THR A 9 5.20 11.13 -13.33
C THR A 9 4.51 12.15 -12.44
N ASN A 10 4.99 13.39 -12.49
CA ASN A 10 4.40 14.51 -11.78
C ASN A 10 3.38 15.21 -12.70
N VAL A 11 2.38 15.83 -12.07
CA VAL A 11 1.41 16.65 -12.79
C VAL A 11 2.14 17.87 -13.37
N VAL A 12 2.08 18.00 -14.69
CA VAL A 12 2.56 19.17 -15.44
C VAL A 12 1.53 19.42 -16.54
N ASN A 13 0.97 20.64 -16.59
CA ASN A 13 0.06 21.07 -17.65
C ASN A 13 -1.12 20.09 -17.90
N GLY A 14 -1.73 19.52 -16.86
CA GLY A 14 -2.88 18.61 -17.00
C GLY A 14 -2.58 17.29 -17.73
N ASN A 15 -1.32 16.84 -17.69
CA ASN A 15 -0.87 15.58 -18.29
C ASN A 15 -1.42 14.32 -17.58
N ILE A 16 -1.90 14.46 -16.34
CA ILE A 16 -2.49 13.39 -15.52
C ILE A 16 -3.88 13.82 -15.07
N MET A 17 -4.88 12.98 -15.32
CA MET A 17 -6.29 13.24 -15.00
C MET A 17 -6.99 11.91 -14.72
N LEU A 18 -8.01 11.94 -13.85
CA LEU A 18 -8.94 10.83 -13.69
C LEU A 18 -10.26 11.19 -14.36
N LEU A 19 -10.78 10.30 -15.20
CA LEU A 19 -12.05 10.50 -15.89
C LEU A 19 -12.73 9.15 -16.12
N ASN A 20 -13.97 8.98 -15.65
CA ASN A 20 -14.81 7.81 -15.92
C ASN A 20 -14.08 6.46 -15.73
N GLY A 21 -13.39 6.29 -14.60
CA GLY A 21 -12.62 5.07 -14.29
C GLY A 21 -11.36 4.87 -15.14
N HIS A 22 -10.89 5.91 -15.83
CA HIS A 22 -9.63 5.93 -16.56
C HIS A 22 -8.67 6.93 -15.93
N ILE A 23 -7.38 6.65 -16.08
CA ILE A 23 -6.30 7.59 -15.76
C ILE A 23 -5.58 7.99 -17.04
N LYS A 24 -5.47 9.30 -17.27
CA LYS A 24 -4.60 9.88 -18.29
C LYS A 24 -3.16 9.86 -17.80
N LEU A 25 -2.26 9.37 -18.62
CA LEU A 25 -0.82 9.31 -18.36
C LEU A 25 -0.05 9.87 -19.56
N PRO A 26 1.10 10.56 -19.37
CA PRO A 26 1.79 11.24 -20.46
C PRO A 26 2.16 10.34 -21.65
N LYS A 27 2.65 9.12 -21.35
CA LYS A 27 3.11 8.16 -22.39
C LYS A 27 2.07 7.13 -22.81
N LEU A 28 1.14 6.82 -21.90
CA LEU A 28 0.17 5.72 -22.07
C LEU A 28 -1.23 6.23 -22.41
N LYS A 29 -1.43 7.55 -22.49
CA LYS A 29 -2.73 8.20 -22.71
C LYS A 29 -3.75 7.69 -21.68
N MET A 30 -4.99 7.42 -22.08
CA MET A 30 -6.04 6.95 -21.20
C MET A 30 -5.91 5.45 -20.94
N VAL A 31 -5.77 5.08 -19.68
CA VAL A 31 -5.68 3.69 -19.22
C VAL A 31 -6.83 3.40 -18.29
N ARG A 32 -7.61 2.36 -18.58
CA ARG A 32 -8.70 1.91 -17.70
C ARG A 32 -8.12 1.40 -16.38
N ILE A 33 -8.68 1.84 -15.27
CA ILE A 33 -8.29 1.42 -13.92
C ILE A 33 -9.47 0.84 -13.16
N LYS A 34 -9.18 -0.08 -12.23
CA LYS A 34 -10.13 -0.42 -11.17
C LYS A 34 -9.89 0.56 -10.02
N GLN A 35 -10.66 1.64 -10.02
CA GLN A 35 -10.53 2.69 -9.01
C GLN A 35 -11.00 2.17 -7.64
N HIS A 36 -10.14 2.29 -6.63
CA HIS A 36 -10.42 1.82 -5.27
C HIS A 36 -11.25 2.83 -4.46
N ARG A 37 -10.99 4.12 -4.65
CA ARG A 37 -11.66 5.24 -3.99
C ARG A 37 -11.80 6.43 -4.95
N GLU A 38 -12.84 7.21 -4.78
CA GLU A 38 -12.98 8.50 -5.44
C GLU A 38 -12.03 9.52 -4.79
N ILE A 39 -11.55 10.47 -5.59
CA ILE A 39 -10.73 11.58 -5.09
C ILE A 39 -11.70 12.73 -4.81
N PRO A 40 -11.73 13.28 -3.58
CA PRO A 40 -12.56 14.43 -3.25
C PRO A 40 -12.26 15.63 -4.16
N GLN A 41 -13.26 16.49 -4.39
CA GLN A 41 -13.14 17.59 -5.36
C GLN A 41 -12.13 18.67 -4.94
N ASP A 42 -11.93 18.84 -3.63
CA ASP A 42 -10.99 19.76 -2.99
C ASP A 42 -9.54 19.24 -3.00
N HIS A 43 -9.31 18.02 -3.47
CA HIS A 43 -7.97 17.43 -3.56
C HIS A 43 -7.33 17.64 -4.94
N ILE A 44 -6.10 18.14 -4.94
CA ILE A 44 -5.28 18.37 -6.13
C ILE A 44 -4.32 17.19 -6.32
N ILE A 45 -4.33 16.56 -7.48
CA ILE A 45 -3.36 15.51 -7.83
C ILE A 45 -1.97 16.15 -8.00
N LYS A 46 -0.94 15.59 -7.35
CA LYS A 46 0.46 16.03 -7.45
C LYS A 46 1.30 15.12 -8.34
N SER A 47 1.13 13.80 -8.21
CA SER A 47 1.89 12.82 -8.99
C SER A 47 1.18 11.48 -9.05
N CYS A 48 1.60 10.66 -10.01
CA CYS A 48 1.19 9.26 -10.09
C CYS A 48 2.40 8.35 -10.22
N THR A 49 2.36 7.23 -9.52
CA THR A 49 3.37 6.17 -9.59
C THR A 49 2.73 4.87 -10.03
N ILE A 50 3.12 4.39 -11.20
CA ILE A 50 2.77 3.06 -11.70
C ILE A 50 3.83 2.09 -11.20
N SER A 51 3.41 0.97 -10.62
CA SER A 51 4.31 -0.08 -10.16
C SER A 51 3.80 -1.45 -10.58
N MET A 52 4.73 -2.34 -10.95
CA MET A 52 4.43 -3.73 -11.26
C MET A 52 4.89 -4.63 -10.11
N THR A 53 3.98 -5.42 -9.57
CA THR A 53 4.31 -6.42 -8.55
C THR A 53 5.11 -7.58 -9.15
N PRO A 54 5.83 -8.37 -8.33
CA PRO A 54 6.51 -9.57 -8.80
C PRO A 54 5.57 -10.63 -9.40
N THR A 55 4.27 -10.53 -9.12
CA THR A 55 3.20 -11.35 -9.71
C THR A 55 2.71 -10.86 -11.09
N GLY A 56 3.21 -9.71 -11.57
CA GLY A 56 2.83 -9.12 -12.86
C GLY A 56 1.63 -8.17 -12.82
N LYS A 57 1.01 -7.96 -11.65
CA LYS A 57 -0.09 -6.98 -11.50
C LYS A 57 0.45 -5.56 -11.47
N TYR A 58 -0.24 -4.65 -12.16
CA TYR A 58 0.04 -3.22 -12.14
C TYR A 58 -0.87 -2.50 -11.14
N TYR A 59 -0.29 -1.56 -10.41
CA TYR A 59 -1.01 -0.65 -9.52
C TYR A 59 -0.58 0.79 -9.79
N VAL A 60 -1.51 1.72 -9.59
CA VAL A 60 -1.26 3.16 -9.67
C VAL A 60 -1.50 3.76 -8.29
N SER A 61 -0.48 4.41 -7.75
CA SER A 61 -0.59 5.26 -6.57
C SER A 61 -0.75 6.71 -7.02
N ILE A 62 -1.75 7.39 -6.50
CA ILE A 62 -2.05 8.79 -6.85
C ILE A 62 -1.80 9.63 -5.60
N LEU A 63 -0.83 10.52 -5.67
CA LEU A 63 -0.54 11.47 -4.61
C LEU A 63 -1.45 12.67 -4.78
N THR A 64 -2.18 13.04 -3.73
CA THR A 64 -3.02 14.24 -3.70
C THR A 64 -2.59 15.17 -2.58
N ALA A 65 -2.80 16.46 -2.78
CA ALA A 65 -2.64 17.50 -1.77
C ALA A 65 -4.00 18.19 -1.59
N TYR A 66 -4.34 18.52 -0.35
CA TYR A 66 -5.57 19.21 0.00
C TYR A 66 -5.23 20.19 1.12
N GLU A 67 -5.98 21.27 1.19
CA GLU A 67 -5.87 22.23 2.29
C GLU A 67 -6.72 21.74 3.45
N LYS A 68 -6.18 21.80 4.67
CA LYS A 68 -6.90 21.37 5.87
C LYS A 68 -6.73 22.41 6.94
N GLU A 69 -7.83 23.09 7.27
CA GLU A 69 -7.88 23.94 8.45
C GLU A 69 -7.92 23.05 9.71
N ILE A 70 -6.93 23.25 10.58
CA ILE A 70 -6.89 22.57 11.88
C ILE A 70 -7.70 23.43 12.84
N VAL A 71 -8.93 22.99 13.12
CA VAL A 71 -9.75 23.60 14.17
C VAL A 71 -9.10 23.28 15.51
N GLN A 72 -8.65 24.31 16.23
CA GLN A 72 -8.21 24.15 17.62
C GLN A 72 -9.44 23.78 18.46
N LYS A 73 -9.35 22.65 19.15
CA LYS A 73 -10.34 22.22 20.13
C LYS A 73 -9.76 22.42 21.52
N GLU A 74 -10.58 22.91 22.45
CA GLU A 74 -10.22 22.89 23.85
C GLU A 74 -10.05 21.43 24.31
N VAL A 75 -9.06 21.20 25.15
CA VAL A 75 -8.75 19.86 25.65
C VAL A 75 -9.67 19.59 26.84
N GLU A 76 -10.72 18.80 26.61
CA GLU A 76 -11.66 18.39 27.67
C GLU A 76 -11.11 17.22 28.51
N THR A 77 -10.42 16.28 27.86
CA THR A 77 -9.93 15.04 28.47
C THR A 77 -8.53 14.70 27.97
N VAL A 78 -7.67 14.22 28.87
CA VAL A 78 -6.33 13.75 28.54
C VAL A 78 -6.25 12.26 28.84
N VAL A 79 -5.88 11.47 27.84
CA VAL A 79 -5.64 10.03 27.99
C VAL A 79 -4.16 9.76 27.73
N GLY A 80 -3.49 9.13 28.70
CA GLY A 80 -2.12 8.64 28.52
C GLY A 80 -2.13 7.35 27.71
N LEU A 81 -1.26 7.24 26.70
CA LEU A 81 -1.10 6.02 25.91
C LEU A 81 0.33 5.50 26.06
N ASP A 82 0.50 4.40 26.79
CA ASP A 82 1.79 3.74 26.95
C ASP A 82 1.92 2.60 25.94
N PHE A 83 3.10 2.48 25.34
CA PHE A 83 3.38 1.41 24.39
C PHE A 83 3.39 0.04 25.08
N ALA A 84 2.71 -0.94 24.48
CA ALA A 84 2.69 -2.32 24.94
C ALA A 84 3.02 -3.28 23.80
N MET A 85 4.07 -4.09 23.97
CA MET A 85 4.57 -5.02 22.94
C MET A 85 3.52 -6.06 22.51
N ASN A 86 2.61 -6.43 23.40
CA ASN A 86 1.60 -7.44 23.12
C ASN A 86 0.37 -6.91 22.38
N GLN A 87 0.01 -5.63 22.59
CA GLN A 87 -1.29 -5.05 22.22
C GLN A 87 -1.19 -3.64 21.64
N LEU A 88 -0.02 -3.21 21.17
CA LEU A 88 0.30 -1.85 20.69
C LEU A 88 0.32 -0.79 21.80
N TYR A 89 -0.76 -0.62 22.56
CA TYR A 89 -0.81 0.34 23.67
C TYR A 89 -1.73 -0.11 24.82
N VAL A 90 -1.53 0.51 26.00
CA VAL A 90 -2.45 0.51 27.14
C VAL A 90 -2.75 1.97 27.51
N SER A 91 -4.01 2.31 27.73
CA SER A 91 -4.43 3.64 28.16
C SER A 91 -4.37 3.80 29.68
N SER A 92 -4.34 5.05 30.16
CA SER A 92 -4.49 5.35 31.60
C SER A 92 -5.83 4.89 32.20
N GLU A 93 -6.79 4.50 31.36
CA GLU A 93 -8.10 3.96 31.72
C GLU A 93 -8.14 2.42 31.62
N ASP A 94 -6.97 1.76 31.49
CA ASP A 94 -6.78 0.31 31.27
C ASP A 94 -7.44 -0.23 29.98
N GLU A 95 -7.75 0.65 29.02
CA GLU A 95 -8.15 0.24 27.68
C GLU A 95 -6.92 -0.25 26.90
N ARG A 96 -7.06 -1.35 26.16
CA ARG A 96 -5.97 -1.96 25.41
C ARG A 96 -6.35 -2.09 23.95
N ALA A 97 -5.40 -1.84 23.05
CA ALA A 97 -5.66 -2.10 21.64
C ALA A 97 -5.85 -3.61 21.43
N ASN A 98 -7.07 -4.01 21.09
CA ASN A 98 -7.40 -5.38 20.72
C ASN A 98 -6.84 -5.69 19.32
N TYR A 99 -5.51 -5.70 19.20
CA TYR A 99 -4.84 -5.83 17.92
C TYR A 99 -4.95 -7.28 17.42
N PRO A 100 -5.66 -7.52 16.30
CA PRO A 100 -5.78 -8.86 15.77
C PRO A 100 -4.41 -9.33 15.25
N LYS A 101 -3.97 -10.52 15.68
CA LYS A 101 -2.63 -11.07 15.41
C LYS A 101 -2.41 -11.53 13.95
N PHE A 102 -3.11 -10.94 12.97
CA PHE A 102 -3.02 -11.28 11.55
C PHE A 102 -1.59 -11.26 11.02
N TYR A 103 -0.76 -10.31 11.49
CA TYR A 103 0.64 -10.22 11.08
C TYR A 103 1.44 -11.48 11.46
N ARG A 104 1.25 -12.00 12.68
CA ARG A 104 1.97 -13.21 13.16
C ARG A 104 1.57 -14.43 12.34
N GLU A 105 0.28 -14.61 12.09
CA GLU A 105 -0.20 -15.72 11.25
C GLU A 105 0.31 -15.65 9.80
N MET A 106 0.37 -14.44 9.23
CA MET A 106 0.93 -14.22 7.90
C MET A 106 2.44 -14.51 7.87
N LEU A 107 3.19 -14.12 8.90
CA LEU A 107 4.62 -14.41 9.01
C LEU A 107 4.89 -15.92 9.04
N ASP A 108 4.13 -16.70 9.80
CA ASP A 108 4.30 -18.16 9.84
C ASP A 108 4.04 -18.80 8.47
N ARG A 109 3.01 -18.34 7.76
CA ARG A 109 2.71 -18.79 6.39
C ARG A 109 3.82 -18.40 5.43
N LEU A 110 4.35 -17.18 5.54
CA LEU A 110 5.45 -16.68 4.73
C LEU A 110 6.74 -17.48 4.97
N ALA A 111 7.09 -17.74 6.23
CA ALA A 111 8.27 -18.52 6.61
C ALA A 111 8.22 -19.95 6.04
N LYS A 112 7.06 -20.61 6.16
CA LYS A 112 6.83 -21.93 5.53
C LYS A 112 6.99 -21.86 4.02
N ALA A 113 6.42 -20.85 3.36
CA ALA A 113 6.52 -20.69 1.91
C ALA A 113 7.95 -20.40 1.45
N GLN A 114 8.71 -19.60 2.19
CA GLN A 114 10.12 -19.31 1.90
C GLN A 114 11.01 -20.54 2.08
N ARG A 115 10.79 -21.35 3.13
CA ARG A 115 11.51 -22.63 3.33
C ARG A 115 11.30 -23.61 2.18
N VAL A 116 10.08 -23.68 1.65
CA VAL A 116 9.80 -24.51 0.46
C VAL A 116 10.47 -23.93 -0.79
N LEU A 117 10.58 -22.61 -0.90
CA LEU A 117 11.25 -21.96 -2.03
C LEU A 117 12.76 -22.23 -2.04
N SER A 118 13.42 -22.13 -0.88
CA SER A 118 14.87 -22.30 -0.77
C SER A 118 15.33 -23.72 -1.11
N ARG A 119 14.50 -24.73 -0.84
CA ARG A 119 14.76 -26.14 -1.18
C ARG A 119 14.53 -26.47 -2.66
N ARG A 120 13.95 -25.57 -3.46
CA ARG A 120 13.64 -25.83 -4.89
C ARG A 120 14.77 -25.32 -5.79
N THR A 121 15.11 -26.10 -6.82
CA THR A 121 16.10 -25.72 -7.84
C THR A 121 15.69 -24.43 -8.55
N LYS A 122 16.51 -23.40 -8.43
CA LYS A 122 16.30 -22.08 -9.05
C LYS A 122 16.09 -22.23 -10.56
N GLY A 123 15.14 -21.48 -11.11
CA GLY A 123 14.80 -21.53 -12.55
C GLY A 123 13.85 -22.65 -12.94
N SER A 124 13.65 -23.68 -12.12
CA SER A 124 12.65 -24.73 -12.42
C SER A 124 11.22 -24.19 -12.39
N MET A 125 10.31 -24.87 -13.10
CA MET A 125 8.87 -24.54 -13.08
C MET A 125 8.28 -24.59 -11.66
N ARG A 126 8.69 -25.57 -10.85
CA ARG A 126 8.29 -25.68 -9.44
C ARG A 126 8.80 -24.50 -8.62
N TRP A 127 10.05 -24.08 -8.84
CA TRP A 127 10.60 -22.90 -8.17
C TRP A 127 9.84 -21.63 -8.54
N ASN A 128 9.56 -21.42 -9.83
CA ASN A 128 8.84 -20.22 -10.27
C ASN A 128 7.42 -20.14 -9.69
N LYS A 129 6.68 -21.26 -9.68
CA LYS A 129 5.36 -21.35 -9.01
C LYS A 129 5.44 -20.97 -7.52
N GLN A 130 6.46 -21.46 -6.81
CA GLN A 130 6.63 -21.16 -5.39
C GLN A 130 7.05 -19.70 -5.14
N ARG A 131 7.92 -19.15 -5.99
CA ARG A 131 8.34 -17.74 -5.92
C ARG A 131 7.15 -16.80 -6.01
N ILE A 132 6.23 -17.08 -6.94
CA ILE A 132 4.98 -16.32 -7.09
C ILE A 132 4.10 -16.46 -5.83
N ARG A 133 4.07 -17.64 -5.19
CA ARG A 133 3.32 -17.84 -3.94
C ARG A 133 3.89 -17.02 -2.79
N VAL A 134 5.21 -16.99 -2.64
CA VAL A 134 5.89 -16.13 -1.66
C VAL A 134 5.55 -14.66 -1.90
N ALA A 135 5.62 -14.19 -3.15
CA ALA A 135 5.27 -12.82 -3.53
C ALA A 135 3.77 -12.47 -3.50
N LYS A 136 2.90 -13.43 -3.13
CA LYS A 136 1.48 -13.15 -2.82
C LYS A 136 1.25 -13.00 -1.31
N LEU A 137 2.14 -13.57 -0.49
CA LEU A 137 2.10 -13.48 0.97
C LEU A 137 2.87 -12.26 1.50
N HIS A 138 3.66 -11.62 0.63
CA HIS A 138 4.49 -10.45 0.88
C HIS A 138 4.36 -9.51 -0.32
#